data_AF-A0A8T5SBZ0-F1
#
_entry.id   AF-A0A8T5SBZ0-F1
#
_cell.length_a   1.000
_cell.length_b   1.000
_cell.length_c   1.000
_cell.angle_alpha   90.00
_cell.angle_beta   90.00
_cell.angle_gamma   90.00
#
_symmetry.space_group_name_H-M   'P 1'
#
loop_
_entity.id
_entity.type
_entity.pdbx_description
1 polymer ?
#
loop_
_entity_poly.entity_id
_entity_poly.type
_entity_poly.pdbx_seq_one_letter_code
_entity_poly.pdbx_strand_id
1 'polypeptide(L)'
;MDFDIIKKTPIYEVLSDRGKRIFLPDGIFYWSGRAKKEAELIGTIGTAFAFEKDFIDGGSDEWVPCYFKDISKYTPLHIKNVVPYAPIGGLADLR
;
A
#
# COMPACT_ATOMS: atom_id res chain seq x y z
N MET A 1 -2.48 -0.90 -14.99
CA MET A 1 -1.43 -0.33 -15.85
C MET A 1 -1.04 -1.35 -16.90
N ASP A 2 -1.48 -1.13 -18.14
CA ASP A 2 -0.98 -1.85 -19.32
C ASP A 2 0.30 -1.15 -19.82
N PHE A 3 1.32 -1.92 -20.22
CA PHE A 3 2.64 -1.41 -20.61
C PHE A 3 2.72 -1.17 -22.13
N ASP A 4 1.77 -0.41 -22.68
CA ASP A 4 1.62 -0.24 -24.13
C ASP A 4 2.84 0.37 -24.84
N ILE A 5 3.64 1.13 -24.10
CA ILE A 5 4.89 1.70 -24.63
C ILE A 5 5.93 0.60 -24.84
N ILE A 6 6.09 -0.31 -23.87
CA ILE A 6 7.06 -1.41 -23.96
C ILE A 6 6.77 -2.28 -25.17
N LYS A 7 5.49 -2.57 -25.46
CA LYS A 7 5.05 -3.36 -26.63
C LYS A 7 5.56 -2.82 -27.97
N LYS A 8 5.97 -1.54 -28.05
CA LYS A 8 6.50 -0.87 -29.25
C LYS A 8 8.03 -0.82 -29.30
N THR A 9 8.72 -1.46 -28.35
CA THR A 9 10.18 -1.44 -28.23
C THR A 9 10.79 -2.82 -28.47
N PRO A 10 12.06 -2.91 -28.93
CA PRO A 10 12.76 -4.19 -29.05
C PRO A 10 12.85 -4.99 -27.74
N ILE A 11 12.74 -4.32 -26.59
CA ILE A 11 12.72 -4.96 -25.26
C ILE A 11 11.57 -5.96 -25.15
N TYR A 12 10.43 -5.69 -25.77
CA TYR A 12 9.27 -6.60 -25.73
C TYR A 12 9.60 -7.97 -26.32
N GLU A 13 10.45 -8.04 -27.35
CA GLU A 13 10.84 -9.31 -27.97
C GLU A 13 11.75 -10.16 -27.11
N VAL A 14 12.41 -9.55 -26.12
CA VAL A 14 13.26 -10.25 -25.15
C VAL A 14 12.43 -10.88 -24.03
N LEU A 15 11.17 -10.47 -23.85
CA LEU A 15 10.28 -11.03 -22.85
C LEU A 15 9.80 -12.43 -23.25
N SER A 16 9.74 -13.35 -22.28
CA SER A 16 9.06 -14.64 -22.46
C SER A 16 7.57 -14.45 -22.74
N ASP A 17 6.92 -15.44 -23.34
CA ASP A 17 5.46 -15.45 -23.53
C ASP A 17 4.69 -15.20 -22.23
N ARG A 18 5.23 -15.67 -21.10
CA ARG A 18 4.68 -15.38 -19.77
C ARG A 18 4.83 -13.91 -19.43
N GLY A 19 6.01 -13.32 -19.62
CA GLY A 19 6.29 -11.90 -19.36
C GLY A 19 5.42 -10.97 -20.20
N LYS A 20 5.22 -11.30 -21.48
CA LYS A 20 4.33 -10.56 -22.41
C LYS A 20 2.86 -10.51 -21.94
N ARG A 21 2.42 -11.47 -21.12
CA ARG A 21 1.08 -11.54 -20.54
C ARG A 21 0.94 -10.87 -19.17
N ILE A 22 2.03 -10.48 -18.52
CA ILE A 22 1.97 -9.84 -17.20
C ILE A 22 1.52 -8.39 -17.38
N PHE A 23 0.51 -8.01 -16.61
CA PHE A 23 0.05 -6.63 -16.46
C PHE A 23 -0.40 -6.41 -15.02
N LEU A 24 -0.44 -5.16 -14.58
CA LEU A 24 -1.01 -4.82 -13.28
C LEU A 24 -2.49 -4.47 -13.46
N PRO A 25 -3.45 -5.27 -12.95
CA PRO A 25 -4.86 -4.96 -13.08
C PRO A 25 -5.20 -3.70 -12.29
N ASP A 26 -5.91 -2.76 -12.92
CA ASP A 26 -6.27 -1.50 -12.27
C ASP A 26 -7.45 -1.66 -11.29
N GLY A 27 -8.36 -2.62 -11.47
CA GLY A 27 -9.63 -2.76 -10.75
C GLY A 27 -9.65 -2.33 -9.27
N ILE A 28 -9.32 -3.25 -8.35
CA ILE A 28 -9.46 -3.00 -6.90
C ILE A 28 -8.51 -1.90 -6.40
N PHE A 29 -7.30 -1.82 -6.97
CA PHE A 29 -6.31 -0.82 -6.57
C PHE A 29 -6.70 0.60 -6.99
N TYR A 30 -7.35 0.76 -8.13
CA TYR A 30 -7.89 2.03 -8.62
C TYR A 30 -8.95 2.56 -7.63
N TRP A 31 -9.94 1.74 -7.29
CA TRP A 31 -11.00 2.14 -6.35
C TRP A 31 -10.46 2.43 -4.96
N SER A 32 -9.52 1.61 -4.47
CA SER A 32 -8.88 1.84 -3.18
C SER A 32 -8.05 3.12 -3.16
N GLY A 33 -7.29 3.39 -4.23
CA GLY A 33 -6.50 4.62 -4.37
C GLY A 33 -7.35 5.88 -4.50
N ARG A 34 -8.49 5.78 -5.20
CA ARG A 34 -9.46 6.87 -5.35
C ARG A 34 -10.15 7.19 -4.03
N ALA A 35 -10.61 6.17 -3.31
CA ALA A 35 -11.26 6.32 -2.00
C ALA A 35 -10.36 7.07 -1.00
N LYS A 36 -9.04 6.82 -1.02
CA LYS A 36 -8.08 7.55 -0.15
C LYS A 36 -8.05 9.07 -0.38
N LYS A 37 -8.46 9.55 -1.56
CA LYS A 37 -8.43 10.98 -1.92
C LYS A 37 -9.78 11.65 -1.80
N GLU A 38 -10.85 10.90 -2.09
CA GLU A 38 -12.18 11.46 -2.31
C GLU A 38 -13.21 11.04 -1.26
N ALA A 39 -13.02 9.91 -0.56
CA ALA A 39 -14.04 9.39 0.32
C ALA A 39 -13.95 10.01 1.73
N GLU A 40 -15.10 10.41 2.26
CA GLU A 40 -15.24 10.81 3.67
C GLU A 40 -15.04 9.60 4.61
N LEU A 41 -15.51 8.41 4.18
CA LEU A 41 -15.35 7.15 4.89
C LEU A 41 -14.62 6.14 4.00
N ILE A 42 -13.48 5.63 4.46
CA ILE A 42 -12.63 4.72 3.69
C ILE A 42 -12.87 3.27 4.13
N GLY A 43 -13.81 2.58 3.47
CA GLY A 43 -14.09 1.15 3.65
C GLY A 43 -13.30 0.20 2.73
N THR A 44 -12.35 0.73 1.96
CA THR A 44 -11.63 -0.01 0.91
C THR A 44 -10.25 -0.51 1.36
N ILE A 45 -9.79 -0.12 2.54
CA ILE A 45 -8.49 -0.56 3.07
C ILE A 45 -8.68 -1.91 3.77
N GLY A 46 -7.98 -2.94 3.30
CA GLY A 46 -8.03 -4.29 3.86
C GLY A 46 -7.27 -4.47 5.18
N THR A 47 -7.28 -3.48 6.07
CA THR A 47 -6.63 -3.54 7.38
C THR A 47 -7.48 -2.81 8.42
N ALA A 48 -7.39 -3.22 9.68
CA ALA A 48 -8.09 -2.56 10.77
C ALA A 48 -7.42 -1.23 11.14
N PHE A 49 -8.22 -0.18 11.35
CA PHE A 49 -7.81 1.11 11.87
C PHE A 49 -8.70 1.49 13.06
N ALA A 50 -8.12 2.17 14.03
CA ALA A 50 -8.80 2.73 15.20
C ALA A 50 -8.01 3.93 15.74
N PHE A 51 -8.59 4.68 16.69
CA PHE A 51 -7.79 5.59 17.49
C PHE A 51 -6.88 4.79 18.41
N GLU A 52 -5.62 5.18 18.52
CA GLU A 52 -4.61 4.41 19.26
C GLU A 52 -5.01 4.15 20.73
N LYS A 53 -5.58 5.16 21.39
CA LYS A 53 -6.11 5.06 22.75
C LYS A 53 -7.19 3.99 22.94
N ASP A 54 -7.88 3.56 21.88
CA ASP A 54 -8.98 2.61 21.97
C ASP A 54 -8.48 1.17 22.11
N PHE A 55 -7.20 0.91 21.80
CA PHE A 55 -6.62 -0.44 21.85
C PHE A 55 -5.22 -0.50 22.51
N ILE A 56 -4.61 0.64 22.84
CA ILE A 56 -3.36 0.73 23.59
C ILE A 56 -3.55 1.64 24.82
N ASP A 57 -3.27 1.11 26.00
CA ASP A 57 -3.26 1.90 27.23
C ASP A 57 -2.22 3.03 27.16
N GLY A 58 -2.69 4.26 27.37
CA GLY A 58 -1.90 5.48 27.21
C GLY A 58 -1.64 5.89 25.76
N GLY A 59 -2.38 5.30 24.81
CA GLY A 59 -2.31 5.63 23.39
C GLY A 59 -2.81 7.04 23.08
N SER A 60 -2.44 7.53 21.89
CA SER A 60 -2.82 8.85 21.39
C SER A 60 -4.22 8.88 20.77
N ASP A 61 -4.71 10.09 20.48
CA ASP A 61 -5.91 10.33 19.65
C ASP A 61 -5.63 10.17 18.14
N GLU A 62 -4.52 9.56 17.75
CA GLU A 62 -4.17 9.38 16.35
C GLU A 62 -4.94 8.22 15.72
N TRP A 63 -5.49 8.45 14.52
CA TRP A 63 -6.06 7.38 13.69
C TRP A 63 -4.94 6.59 13.03
N VAL A 64 -4.76 5.34 13.46
CA VAL A 64 -3.63 4.48 13.11
C VAL A 64 -4.10 3.06 12.73
N PRO A 65 -3.34 2.31 11.91
CA PRO A 65 -3.60 0.88 11.74
C PRO A 65 -3.44 0.18 13.09
N CYS A 66 -4.30 -0.77 13.41
CA CYS A 66 -4.19 -1.53 14.66
C CYS A 66 -2.89 -2.33 14.69
N TYR A 67 -2.19 -2.32 15.84
CA TYR A 67 -0.86 -2.90 15.97
C TYR A 67 -0.55 -3.33 17.41
N PHE A 68 0.50 -4.12 17.60
CA PHE A 68 0.99 -4.49 18.93
C PHE A 68 1.91 -3.42 19.51
N LYS A 69 1.59 -2.90 20.70
CA LYS A 69 2.38 -1.87 21.41
C LYS A 69 3.90 -2.17 21.43
N ASP A 70 4.24 -3.44 21.61
CA ASP A 70 5.62 -3.92 21.70
C ASP A 70 6.44 -3.77 20.41
N ILE A 71 5.82 -3.50 19.26
CA ILE A 71 6.55 -3.26 18.00
C ILE A 71 7.51 -2.08 18.12
N SER A 72 7.15 -1.08 18.93
CA SER A 72 7.98 0.10 19.23
C SER A 72 9.35 -0.25 19.84
N LYS A 73 9.48 -1.43 20.47
CA LYS A 73 10.75 -1.90 21.03
C LYS A 73 11.75 -2.35 19.95
N TYR A 74 11.27 -2.67 18.75
CA TYR A 74 12.08 -3.25 17.67
C TYR A 74 12.42 -2.26 16.57
N THR A 75 11.82 -1.07 16.58
CA THR A 75 12.07 -0.06 15.56
C THR A 75 11.84 1.35 16.10
N PRO A 76 12.72 2.32 15.77
CA PRO A 76 12.50 3.72 16.08
C PRO A 76 11.48 4.38 15.12
N LEU A 77 11.01 3.66 14.10
CA LEU A 77 10.10 4.20 13.09
C LEU A 77 8.68 4.33 13.65
N HIS A 78 7.99 5.39 13.21
CA HIS A 78 6.57 5.55 13.47
C HIS A 78 5.76 4.37 12.94
N ILE A 79 4.71 3.97 13.64
CA ILE A 79 3.97 2.73 13.35
C ILE A 79 3.35 2.77 11.94
N LYS A 80 2.98 3.96 11.45
CA LYS A 80 2.46 4.20 10.09
C LYS A 80 3.47 3.86 8.98
N ASN A 81 4.75 3.73 9.31
CA ASN A 81 5.81 3.34 8.38
C ASN A 81 6.24 1.88 8.54
N VAL A 82 5.64 1.15 9.48
CA VAL A 82 6.02 -0.23 9.84
C VAL A 82 4.89 -1.21 9.53
N VAL A 83 3.67 -0.87 9.96
CA VAL A 83 2.53 -1.77 9.96
C VAL A 83 1.80 -1.81 8.60
N PRO A 84 1.56 -0.67 7.92
CA PRO A 84 0.88 -0.69 6.63
C PRO A 84 1.67 -1.40 5.54
N TYR A 85 0.96 -1.99 4.58
CA TYR A 85 1.57 -2.48 3.35
C TYR A 85 2.22 -1.34 2.55
N ALA A 86 3.44 -1.58 2.09
CA ALA A 86 4.08 -0.72 1.10
C ALA A 86 3.34 -0.81 -0.26
N PRO A 87 3.42 0.23 -1.11
CA PRO A 87 2.90 0.15 -2.47
C PRO A 87 3.56 -1.00 -3.27
N ILE A 88 2.87 -1.52 -4.29
CA ILE A 88 3.37 -2.64 -5.12
C ILE A 88 4.75 -2.36 -5.72
N GLY A 89 5.01 -1.12 -6.15
CA GLY A 89 6.34 -0.76 -6.67
C GLY A 89 7.36 -0.38 -5.58
N GLY A 90 7.02 -0.46 -4.29
CA GLY A 90 7.83 0.06 -3.18
C GLY A 90 7.55 1.52 -2.85
N LEU A 91 8.21 2.04 -1.81
CA LEU A 91 8.14 3.45 -1.40
C LEU A 91 8.85 4.34 -2.42
N ALA A 92 8.24 5.45 -2.84
CA ALA A 92 8.78 6.31 -3.89
C ALA A 92 10.19 6.84 -3.57
N ASP A 93 10.41 7.24 -2.32
CA ASP A 93 11.69 7.81 -1.86
C ASP A 93 12.82 6.78 -1.75
N LEU A 94 12.50 5.48 -1.87
CA LEU A 94 13.47 4.37 -1.80
C LEU A 94 13.69 3.67 -3.15
N ARG A 95 13.01 4.13 -4.21
CA ARG A 95 13.23 3.66 -5.60
C ARG A 95 14.35 4.43 -6.25
#